data_AF-A0A3D3K0Q0-F1
#
_entry.id   AF-A0A3D3K0Q0-F1
#
_cell.length_a   1.000
_cell.length_b   1.000
_cell.length_c   1.000
_cell.angle_alpha   90.00
_cell.angle_beta   90.00
_cell.angle_gamma   90.00
#
_symmetry.space_group_name_H-M   'P 1'
#
loop_
_entity.id
_entity.type
_entity.pdbx_description
1 polymer ?
#
loop_
_entity_poly.entity_id
_entity_poly.type
_entity_poly.pdbx_seq_one_letter_code
_entity_poly.pdbx_strand_id
1 'polypeptide(L)'
;MTTAEKISALRQKMSQNNIDVFIVYSADPHMSEYLPQEWQERSWISGFTGSAGFVVITREKAALWTDGRYFVQAAIELENSGIDLMKEGEEGTPNYIDWIISQTPENGTVAVNAVATSNANWETLVQKLATKKIKLVDLPLLKDIWSERTPGAKKNPVFVHPIERAGKSVSQKLSDIRQKMEEHGASYHIISSLDDVAWTLNLRGSDVQANPVFLSYIILSKNEAKLFVDLEKLDTEARKQMDDSNVKMLPYEDFYSELKTINGETVLVSPNSNQSIFESLKEANTFIKAPVPGNLMKAIKNETELEGFRTVMQRDGVAMVKFLYWLTHQAGKEPMTEYSIGKKLRGFREEGKNFVGESFGSIIGYLDNGA
;
A
#
# COMPACT_ATOMS: atom_id res chain seq x y z
N MET A 1 -17.12 -8.67 17.18
CA MET A 1 -16.07 -9.34 17.97
C MET A 1 -15.19 -8.28 18.61
N THR A 2 -14.90 -8.41 19.90
CA THR A 2 -13.87 -7.62 20.60
C THR A 2 -12.47 -8.00 20.09
N THR A 3 -11.45 -7.18 20.36
CA THR A 3 -10.06 -7.52 20.00
C THR A 3 -9.61 -8.85 20.63
N ALA A 4 -9.94 -9.07 21.90
CA ALA A 4 -9.64 -10.32 22.60
C ALA A 4 -10.29 -11.56 21.94
N GLU A 5 -11.55 -11.44 21.51
CA GLU A 5 -12.24 -12.53 20.79
C GLU A 5 -11.57 -12.84 19.45
N LYS A 6 -11.13 -11.81 18.71
CA LYS A 6 -10.44 -11.99 17.42
C LYS A 6 -9.08 -12.67 17.61
N ILE A 7 -8.29 -12.25 18.59
CA ILE A 7 -6.99 -12.89 18.92
C ILE A 7 -7.20 -14.35 19.35
N SER A 8 -8.22 -14.63 20.15
CA SER A 8 -8.57 -15.99 20.56
C SER A 8 -8.91 -16.89 19.35
N ALA A 9 -9.76 -16.39 18.44
CA ALA A 9 -10.11 -17.09 17.21
C ALA A 9 -8.88 -17.33 16.31
N LEU A 10 -7.99 -16.36 16.19
CA LEU A 10 -6.74 -16.52 15.46
C LEU A 10 -5.84 -17.59 16.10
N ARG A 11 -5.68 -17.58 17.42
CA ARG A 11 -4.87 -18.59 18.13
C ARG A 11 -5.42 -20.00 17.94
N GLN A 12 -6.75 -20.15 17.88
CA GLN A 12 -7.36 -21.43 17.55
C GLN A 12 -6.97 -21.90 16.14
N LYS A 13 -7.02 -21.00 15.14
CA LYS A 13 -6.56 -21.29 13.77
C LYS A 13 -5.06 -21.58 13.71
N MET A 14 -4.24 -20.85 14.46
CA MET A 14 -2.80 -21.11 14.56
C MET A 14 -2.52 -22.50 15.11
N SER A 15 -3.20 -22.89 16.20
CA SER A 15 -3.06 -24.23 16.80
C SER A 15 -3.46 -25.34 15.84
N GLN A 16 -4.57 -25.18 15.11
CA GLN A 16 -5.02 -26.15 14.08
C GLN A 16 -4.01 -26.34 12.96
N ASN A 17 -3.19 -25.33 12.67
CA ASN A 17 -2.21 -25.33 11.57
C ASN A 17 -0.75 -25.45 12.06
N ASN A 18 -0.53 -25.77 13.35
CA ASN A 18 0.81 -25.87 13.95
C ASN A 18 1.67 -24.60 13.79
N ILE A 19 1.04 -23.43 13.88
CA ILE A 19 1.72 -22.13 13.82
C ILE A 19 2.08 -21.68 15.24
N ASP A 20 3.30 -21.17 15.43
CA ASP A 20 3.78 -20.63 16.70
C ASP A 20 3.59 -19.11 16.77
N VAL A 21 3.84 -18.42 15.65
CA VAL A 21 3.77 -16.97 15.53
C VAL A 21 3.08 -16.56 14.22
N PHE A 22 2.23 -15.54 14.29
CA PHE A 22 1.53 -14.97 13.16
C PHE A 22 1.84 -13.47 13.05
N ILE A 23 2.23 -13.01 11.86
CA ILE A 23 2.59 -11.60 11.60
C ILE A 23 1.50 -10.95 10.76
N VAL A 24 1.10 -9.73 11.14
CA VAL A 24 0.14 -8.90 10.42
C VAL A 24 0.78 -7.55 10.12
N TYR A 25 1.21 -7.37 8.87
CA TYR A 25 1.72 -6.09 8.38
C TYR A 25 0.58 -5.14 7.98
N SER A 26 0.89 -3.85 7.90
CA SER A 26 0.03 -2.86 7.27
C SER A 26 0.37 -2.76 5.79
N ALA A 27 -0.15 -3.70 5.00
CA ALA A 27 0.09 -3.76 3.57
C ALA A 27 -1.11 -4.38 2.84
N ASP A 28 -1.27 -4.00 1.59
CA ASP A 28 -2.14 -4.63 0.60
C ASP A 28 -1.27 -5.34 -0.46
N PRO A 29 -1.84 -6.00 -1.49
CA PRO A 29 -1.08 -6.64 -2.56
C PRO A 29 -0.11 -5.74 -3.32
N HIS A 30 -0.29 -4.42 -3.21
CA HIS A 30 0.45 -3.43 -3.97
C HIS A 30 1.45 -2.65 -3.10
N MET A 31 1.60 -3.03 -1.82
CA MET A 31 2.37 -2.32 -0.81
C MET A 31 2.00 -0.83 -0.71
N SER A 32 0.71 -0.54 -0.77
CA SER A 32 0.18 0.82 -0.62
C SER A 32 0.41 1.37 0.78
N GLU A 33 0.60 2.69 0.90
CA GLU A 33 0.70 3.38 2.20
C GLU A 33 -0.66 3.46 2.91
N TYR A 34 -1.69 3.92 2.19
CA TYR A 34 -3.08 3.86 2.65
C TYR A 34 -3.72 2.61 2.07
N LEU A 35 -4.52 1.92 2.88
CA LEU A 35 -5.07 0.61 2.52
C LEU A 35 -6.57 0.71 2.26
N PRO A 36 -7.09 0.09 1.18
CA PRO A 36 -8.50 -0.20 1.07
C PRO A 36 -9.00 -0.93 2.32
N GLN A 37 -10.26 -0.72 2.70
CA GLN A 37 -10.82 -1.25 3.95
C GLN A 37 -10.62 -2.77 4.09
N GLU A 38 -10.72 -3.52 3.00
CA GLU A 38 -10.54 -4.97 2.97
C GLU A 38 -9.11 -5.42 3.32
N TRP A 39 -8.11 -4.55 3.22
CA TRP A 39 -6.69 -4.82 3.52
C TRP A 39 -6.23 -4.26 4.86
N GLN A 40 -7.13 -3.63 5.63
CA GLN A 40 -6.84 -3.10 6.96
C GLN A 40 -6.79 -4.22 8.03
N GLU A 41 -6.10 -5.33 7.74
CA GLU A 41 -5.99 -6.52 8.58
C GLU A 41 -5.46 -6.20 9.98
N ARG A 42 -4.40 -5.38 10.06
CA ARG A 42 -3.84 -4.92 11.34
C ARG A 42 -4.88 -4.17 12.17
N SER A 43 -5.54 -3.17 11.59
CA SER A 43 -6.56 -2.40 12.31
C SER A 43 -7.76 -3.26 12.70
N TRP A 44 -8.15 -4.22 11.85
CA TRP A 44 -9.21 -5.15 12.19
C TRP A 44 -8.83 -6.06 13.36
N ILE A 45 -7.63 -6.66 13.37
CA ILE A 45 -7.22 -7.61 14.42
C ILE A 45 -6.92 -6.92 15.75
N SER A 46 -6.33 -5.71 15.75
CA SER A 46 -5.89 -5.04 16.98
C SER A 46 -6.83 -3.93 17.48
N GLY A 47 -7.62 -3.32 16.60
CA GLY A 47 -8.36 -2.10 16.91
C GLY A 47 -7.54 -0.81 16.75
N PHE A 48 -6.23 -0.91 16.51
CA PHE A 48 -5.36 0.25 16.31
C PHE A 48 -5.51 0.84 14.90
N THR A 49 -5.80 2.13 14.79
CA THR A 49 -6.17 2.81 13.54
C THR A 49 -5.09 3.71 12.94
N GLY A 50 -3.94 3.86 13.61
CA GLY A 50 -2.81 4.66 13.09
C GLY A 50 -2.29 4.15 11.74
N SER A 51 -1.71 4.99 10.90
CA SER A 51 -1.34 4.55 9.53
C SER A 51 -0.13 3.62 9.47
N ALA A 52 0.75 3.62 10.47
CA ALA A 52 1.98 2.82 10.48
C ALA A 52 1.99 1.81 11.63
N GLY A 53 2.68 0.68 11.43
CA GLY A 53 2.87 -0.35 12.44
C GLY A 53 2.44 -1.74 11.98
N PHE A 54 2.71 -2.74 12.80
CA PHE A 54 2.38 -4.14 12.54
C PHE A 54 2.15 -4.88 13.86
N VAL A 55 1.41 -5.98 13.77
CA VAL A 55 1.02 -6.78 14.93
C VAL A 55 1.63 -8.17 14.80
N VAL A 56 2.22 -8.67 15.89
CA VAL A 56 2.73 -10.03 15.98
C VAL A 56 1.96 -10.75 17.08
N ILE A 57 1.37 -11.90 16.75
CA ILE A 57 0.56 -12.70 17.67
C ILE A 57 1.24 -14.06 17.82
N THR A 58 1.51 -14.44 19.06
CA THR A 58 2.01 -15.76 19.42
C THR A 58 0.88 -16.57 20.05
N ARG A 59 1.17 -17.83 20.42
CA ARG A 59 0.22 -18.67 21.17
C ARG A 59 -0.26 -18.05 22.48
N GLU A 60 0.54 -17.18 23.10
CA GLU A 60 0.26 -16.64 24.44
C GLU A 60 0.29 -15.11 24.50
N LYS A 61 1.10 -14.46 23.67
CA LYS A 61 1.29 -12.99 23.67
C LYS A 61 0.81 -12.36 22.38
N ALA A 62 0.59 -11.06 22.40
CA ALA A 62 0.38 -10.25 21.22
C ALA A 62 1.08 -8.91 21.45
N ALA A 63 1.74 -8.40 20.43
CA ALA A 63 2.45 -7.14 20.50
C ALA A 63 2.29 -6.34 19.21
N LEU A 64 2.21 -5.02 19.33
CA LEU A 64 2.08 -4.08 18.21
C LEU A 64 3.26 -3.12 18.22
N TRP A 65 4.03 -3.09 17.14
CA TRP A 65 5.07 -2.08 16.92
C TRP A 65 4.51 -0.94 16.10
N THR A 66 4.80 0.28 16.51
CA THR A 66 4.52 1.51 15.78
C THR A 66 5.57 2.55 16.11
N ASP A 67 5.68 3.59 15.29
CA ASP A 67 6.58 4.72 15.51
C ASP A 67 5.95 5.81 16.41
N GLY A 68 6.79 6.80 16.76
CA GLY A 68 6.49 7.87 17.72
C GLY A 68 5.24 8.70 17.43
N ARG A 69 4.79 8.77 16.17
CA ARG A 69 3.55 9.48 15.79
C ARG A 69 2.32 8.91 16.46
N TYR A 70 2.37 7.64 16.89
CA TYR A 70 1.19 6.90 17.33
C TYR A 70 1.30 6.38 18.77
N PHE A 71 2.32 6.76 19.56
CA PHE A 71 2.46 6.21 20.92
C PHE A 71 1.27 6.52 21.84
N VAL A 72 0.77 7.76 21.81
CA VAL A 72 -0.39 8.16 22.62
C VAL A 72 -1.66 7.49 22.10
N GLN A 73 -1.88 7.52 20.78
CA GLN A 73 -3.02 6.87 20.15
C GLN A 73 -3.06 5.37 20.43
N ALA A 74 -1.95 4.67 20.21
CA ALA A 74 -1.88 3.22 20.39
C ALA A 74 -2.09 2.82 21.85
N ALA A 75 -1.60 3.59 22.82
CA ALA A 75 -1.85 3.30 24.23
C ALA A 75 -3.34 3.35 24.58
N ILE A 76 -4.09 4.29 23.99
CA ILE A 76 -5.55 4.42 24.18
C ILE A 76 -6.30 3.32 23.44
N GLU A 77 -6.01 3.10 22.15
CA GLU A 77 -6.75 2.16 21.31
C GLU A 77 -6.49 0.69 21.66
N LEU A 78 -5.31 0.39 22.25
CA LEU A 78 -4.97 -0.97 22.69
C LEU A 78 -5.38 -1.23 24.15
N GLU A 79 -6.00 -0.28 24.84
CA GLU A 79 -6.43 -0.47 26.22
C GLU A 79 -7.38 -1.69 26.32
N ASN A 80 -7.09 -2.60 27.25
CA ASN A 80 -7.83 -3.86 27.44
C ASN A 80 -7.86 -4.81 26.22
N SER A 81 -7.04 -4.58 25.20
CA SER A 81 -6.99 -5.43 24.00
C SER A 81 -6.24 -6.75 24.21
N GLY A 82 -5.35 -6.81 25.22
CA GLY A 82 -4.39 -7.90 25.41
C GLY A 82 -3.18 -7.84 24.47
N ILE A 83 -2.96 -6.71 23.80
CA ILE A 83 -1.82 -6.44 22.92
C ILE A 83 -0.87 -5.47 23.61
N ASP A 84 0.39 -5.86 23.73
CA ASP A 84 1.45 -5.00 24.27
C ASP A 84 1.91 -3.98 23.23
N LEU A 85 1.94 -2.70 23.60
CA LEU A 85 2.51 -1.64 22.76
C LEU A 85 4.04 -1.68 22.79
N MET A 86 4.66 -1.83 21.62
CA MET A 86 6.10 -1.78 21.41
C MET A 86 6.47 -0.47 20.71
N LYS A 87 7.13 0.44 21.44
CA LYS A 87 7.45 1.79 20.96
C LYS A 87 8.72 1.77 20.11
N GLU A 88 8.58 1.70 18.79
CA GLU A 88 9.72 1.58 17.88
C GLU A 88 10.63 2.82 17.97
N GLY A 89 11.94 2.60 18.05
CA GLY A 89 12.95 3.66 18.20
C GLY A 89 13.25 4.08 19.64
N GLU A 90 12.45 3.65 20.63
CA GLU A 90 12.72 3.88 22.05
C GLU A 90 13.76 2.88 22.59
N GLU A 91 14.58 3.35 23.53
CA GLU A 91 15.54 2.51 24.23
C GLU A 91 14.82 1.38 25.00
N GLY A 92 15.31 0.15 24.84
CA GLY A 92 14.72 -1.03 25.48
C GLY A 92 13.60 -1.71 24.69
N THR A 93 13.07 -1.10 23.61
CA THR A 93 12.13 -1.79 22.72
C THR A 93 12.89 -2.79 21.84
N PRO A 94 12.56 -4.10 21.86
CA PRO A 94 13.25 -5.08 21.03
C PRO A 94 12.90 -4.87 19.55
N ASN A 95 13.87 -5.15 18.67
CA ASN A 95 13.58 -5.33 17.25
C ASN A 95 12.55 -6.45 17.08
N TYR A 96 11.54 -6.26 16.23
CA TYR A 96 10.44 -7.21 16.13
C TYR A 96 10.87 -8.59 15.65
N ILE A 97 11.88 -8.70 14.77
CA ILE A 97 12.35 -10.01 14.29
C ILE A 97 13.06 -10.74 15.42
N ASP A 98 13.86 -10.05 16.21
CA ASP A 98 14.54 -10.63 17.37
C ASP A 98 13.51 -11.07 18.42
N TRP A 99 12.44 -10.28 18.61
CA TRP A 99 11.32 -10.67 19.46
C TRP A 99 10.62 -11.92 18.92
N ILE A 100 10.29 -12.00 17.62
CA ILE A 100 9.71 -13.19 16.98
C ILE A 100 10.59 -14.43 17.22
N ILE A 101 11.90 -14.30 16.99
CA ILE A 101 12.86 -15.40 17.22
C ILE A 101 12.87 -15.80 18.69
N SER A 102 12.77 -14.86 19.63
CA SER A 102 12.71 -15.15 21.06
C SER A 102 11.43 -15.89 21.47
N GLN A 103 10.31 -15.61 20.80
CA GLN A 103 9.01 -16.20 21.10
C GLN A 103 8.74 -17.51 20.33
N THR A 104 9.62 -17.90 19.40
CA THR A 104 9.45 -19.09 18.58
C THR A 104 10.41 -20.21 19.02
N PRO A 105 9.92 -21.44 19.23
CA PRO A 105 10.79 -22.58 19.55
C PRO A 105 11.72 -22.93 18.38
N GLU A 106 12.79 -23.67 18.67
CA GLU A 106 13.65 -24.22 17.61
C GLU A 106 12.81 -25.14 16.70
N ASN A 107 12.98 -25.01 15.38
CA ASN A 107 12.16 -25.68 14.36
C ASN A 107 10.67 -25.28 14.35
N GLY A 108 10.31 -24.19 15.04
CA GLY A 108 8.96 -23.63 15.04
C GLY A 108 8.56 -23.04 13.68
N THR A 109 7.31 -22.58 13.60
CA THR A 109 6.70 -22.05 12.38
C THR A 109 6.13 -20.66 12.60
N VAL A 110 6.58 -19.71 11.77
CA VAL A 110 6.06 -18.35 11.65
C VAL A 110 5.20 -18.29 10.39
N ALA A 111 3.97 -17.82 10.51
CA ALA A 111 3.07 -17.57 9.39
C ALA A 111 2.92 -16.07 9.12
N VAL A 112 2.83 -15.72 7.85
CA VAL A 112 2.51 -14.38 7.38
C VAL A 112 1.71 -14.48 6.07
N ASN A 113 0.98 -13.43 5.71
CA ASN A 113 0.31 -13.35 4.42
C ASN A 113 1.28 -12.88 3.32
N ALA A 114 1.70 -13.77 2.41
CA ALA A 114 2.69 -13.46 1.39
C ALA A 114 2.22 -12.39 0.40
N VAL A 115 0.91 -12.30 0.15
CA VAL A 115 0.36 -11.26 -0.73
C VAL A 115 0.44 -9.87 -0.09
N ALA A 116 0.43 -9.80 1.24
CA ALA A 116 0.57 -8.57 2.03
C ALA A 116 1.97 -8.45 2.67
N THR A 117 3.00 -9.01 2.02
CA THR A 117 4.39 -8.93 2.48
C THR A 117 5.31 -8.71 1.29
N SER A 118 6.18 -7.70 1.34
CA SER A 118 7.18 -7.49 0.28
C SER A 118 8.21 -8.61 0.25
N ASN A 119 8.75 -8.93 -0.93
CA ASN A 119 9.82 -9.93 -1.07
C ASN A 119 11.07 -9.57 -0.27
N ALA A 120 11.46 -8.28 -0.23
CA ALA A 120 12.60 -7.83 0.58
C ALA A 120 12.42 -8.18 2.08
N ASN A 121 11.23 -7.96 2.62
CA ASN A 121 10.93 -8.27 4.01
C ASN A 121 10.83 -9.79 4.24
N TRP A 122 10.21 -10.51 3.29
CA TRP A 122 10.16 -11.97 3.32
C TRP A 122 11.56 -12.60 3.37
N GLU A 123 12.48 -12.14 2.52
CA GLU A 123 13.87 -12.64 2.48
C GLU A 123 14.63 -12.31 3.77
N THR A 124 14.43 -11.11 4.31
CA THR A 124 14.98 -10.71 5.61
C THR A 124 14.50 -11.62 6.73
N LEU A 125 13.19 -11.93 6.76
CA LEU A 125 12.61 -12.87 7.72
C LEU A 125 13.21 -14.26 7.55
N VAL A 126 13.22 -14.82 6.35
CA VAL A 126 13.80 -16.15 6.07
C VAL A 126 15.25 -16.24 6.57
N GLN A 127 16.07 -15.25 6.25
CA GLN A 127 17.47 -15.20 6.66
C GLN A 127 17.63 -15.18 8.18
N LYS A 128 16.90 -14.32 8.89
CA LYS A 128 17.04 -14.16 10.34
C LYS A 128 16.44 -15.36 11.11
N LEU A 129 15.31 -15.88 10.66
CA LEU A 129 14.61 -17.03 11.25
C LEU A 129 15.42 -18.34 11.14
N ALA A 130 16.28 -18.45 10.12
CA ALA A 130 17.15 -19.62 9.93
C ALA A 130 18.09 -19.88 11.12
N THR A 131 18.42 -18.88 11.93
CA THR A 131 19.26 -19.02 13.14
C THR A 131 18.72 -20.03 14.16
N LYS A 132 17.40 -20.22 14.19
CA LYS A 132 16.71 -21.25 15.02
C LYS A 132 15.99 -22.31 14.17
N LYS A 133 16.34 -22.42 12.88
CA LYS A 133 15.66 -23.30 11.91
C LYS A 133 14.14 -23.07 11.86
N ILE A 134 13.70 -21.85 12.16
CA ILE A 134 12.28 -21.49 12.15
C ILE A 134 11.83 -21.41 10.70
N LYS A 135 10.69 -22.02 10.39
CA LYS A 135 10.09 -21.99 9.05
C LYS A 135 9.21 -20.75 8.91
N LEU A 136 9.35 -20.04 7.80
CA LEU A 136 8.40 -19.01 7.37
C LEU A 136 7.44 -19.63 6.36
N VAL A 137 6.13 -19.48 6.58
CA VAL A 137 5.09 -20.02 5.69
C VAL A 137 4.08 -18.96 5.29
N ASP A 138 3.58 -19.05 4.06
CA ASP A 138 2.44 -18.26 3.60
C ASP A 138 1.16 -18.92 4.07
N LEU A 139 0.47 -18.29 5.02
CA LEU A 139 -0.79 -18.82 5.53
C LEU A 139 -1.69 -17.69 6.04
N PRO A 140 -2.52 -17.07 5.21
CA PRO A 140 -3.33 -15.89 5.58
C PRO A 140 -4.57 -16.26 6.42
N LEU A 141 -4.36 -16.66 7.69
CA LEU A 141 -5.42 -17.16 8.59
C LEU A 141 -6.53 -16.15 8.90
N LEU A 142 -6.29 -14.84 8.74
CA LEU A 142 -7.30 -13.81 9.00
C LEU A 142 -8.49 -13.92 8.07
N LYS A 143 -8.31 -14.43 6.84
CA LYS A 143 -9.41 -14.66 5.89
C LYS A 143 -10.46 -15.63 6.43
N ASP A 144 -10.07 -16.53 7.34
CA ASP A 144 -10.95 -17.58 7.88
C ASP A 144 -11.74 -17.10 9.11
N ILE A 145 -11.35 -15.98 9.71
CA ILE A 145 -11.97 -15.44 10.94
C ILE A 145 -12.60 -14.05 10.75
N TRP A 146 -12.23 -13.34 9.68
CA TRP A 146 -12.83 -12.06 9.33
C TRP A 146 -14.04 -12.26 8.42
N SER A 147 -15.16 -12.74 9.00
CA SER A 147 -16.40 -13.06 8.27
C SER A 147 -17.04 -11.86 7.54
N GLU A 148 -16.90 -10.65 8.10
CA GLU A 148 -17.46 -9.41 7.54
C GLU A 148 -16.54 -8.74 6.50
N ARG A 149 -15.42 -9.39 6.12
CA ARG A 149 -14.52 -8.85 5.10
C ARG A 149 -15.29 -8.79 3.78
N THR A 150 -15.47 -7.58 3.24
CA THR A 150 -16.24 -7.36 2.01
C THR A 150 -15.28 -6.92 0.89
N PRO A 151 -14.85 -7.83 0.01
CA PRO A 151 -13.99 -7.47 -1.11
C PRO A 151 -14.68 -6.51 -2.08
N GLY A 152 -13.95 -5.53 -2.60
CA GLY A 152 -14.39 -4.74 -3.76
C GLY A 152 -15.70 -3.97 -3.56
N ALA A 153 -16.04 -3.58 -2.32
CA ALA A 153 -17.34 -3.00 -1.98
C ALA A 153 -17.69 -1.71 -2.76
N LYS A 154 -16.70 -1.01 -3.32
CA LYS A 154 -16.90 0.16 -4.19
C LYS A 154 -16.12 0.02 -5.50
N LYS A 155 -16.85 0.04 -6.61
CA LYS A 155 -16.28 0.10 -7.96
C LYS A 155 -16.08 1.55 -8.38
N ASN A 156 -14.98 2.16 -7.97
CA ASN A 156 -14.69 3.54 -8.35
C ASN A 156 -14.26 3.61 -9.83
N PRO A 157 -14.75 4.57 -10.62
CA PRO A 157 -14.33 4.73 -12.01
C PRO A 157 -12.83 4.96 -12.17
N VAL A 158 -12.26 4.37 -13.21
CA VAL A 158 -10.91 4.62 -13.70
C VAL A 158 -11.02 5.46 -14.96
N PHE A 159 -10.36 6.61 -14.94
CA PHE A 159 -10.48 7.65 -15.96
C PHE A 159 -9.12 8.11 -16.48
N VAL A 160 -9.11 8.70 -17.67
CA VAL A 160 -7.89 9.19 -18.33
C VAL A 160 -7.28 10.37 -17.59
N HIS A 161 -5.97 10.31 -17.38
CA HIS A 161 -5.14 11.47 -17.04
C HIS A 161 -4.70 12.15 -18.34
N PRO A 162 -5.20 13.37 -18.65
CA PRO A 162 -4.99 13.98 -19.96
C PRO A 162 -3.51 14.22 -20.28
N ILE A 163 -3.14 14.07 -21.55
CA ILE A 163 -1.75 14.22 -22.00
C ILE A 163 -1.21 15.64 -21.76
N GLU A 164 -2.09 16.65 -21.75
CA GLU A 164 -1.77 18.05 -21.44
C GLU A 164 -1.35 18.25 -19.98
N ARG A 165 -1.57 17.26 -19.12
CA ARG A 165 -1.07 17.22 -17.73
C ARG A 165 0.08 16.22 -17.56
N ALA A 166 0.06 15.13 -18.33
CA ALA A 166 1.07 14.09 -18.26
C ALA A 166 2.39 14.45 -18.96
N GLY A 167 2.36 15.26 -20.02
CA GLY A 167 3.51 15.63 -20.86
C GLY A 167 4.09 14.51 -21.73
N LYS A 168 3.69 13.25 -21.51
CA LYS A 168 4.07 12.09 -22.32
C LYS A 168 2.89 11.14 -22.49
N SER A 169 2.75 10.58 -23.69
CA SER A 169 1.75 9.55 -24.00
C SER A 169 2.08 8.20 -23.36
N VAL A 170 1.08 7.32 -23.28
CA VAL A 170 1.24 5.93 -22.80
C VAL A 170 2.24 5.17 -23.66
N SER A 171 2.13 5.25 -24.99
CA SER A 171 3.04 4.55 -25.90
C SER A 171 4.49 5.00 -25.74
N GLN A 172 4.75 6.30 -25.53
CA GLN A 172 6.09 6.81 -25.24
C GLN A 172 6.62 6.26 -23.92
N LYS A 173 5.81 6.27 -22.85
CA LYS A 173 6.21 5.72 -21.54
C LYS A 173 6.52 4.23 -21.62
N LEU A 174 5.69 3.44 -22.28
CA LEU A 174 5.94 2.01 -22.49
C LEU A 174 7.22 1.76 -23.30
N SER A 175 7.49 2.59 -24.32
CA SER A 175 8.74 2.53 -25.08
C SER A 175 9.96 2.84 -24.21
N ASP A 176 9.92 3.92 -23.44
CA ASP A 176 11.00 4.33 -22.52
C ASP A 176 11.27 3.22 -21.49
N ILE A 177 10.22 2.62 -20.91
CA ILE A 177 10.33 1.52 -19.94
C ILE A 177 10.96 0.28 -20.60
N ARG A 178 10.54 -0.09 -21.82
CA ARG A 178 11.12 -1.23 -22.56
C ARG A 178 12.59 -1.02 -22.87
N GLN A 179 13.01 0.19 -23.20
CA GLN A 179 14.44 0.50 -23.37
C GLN A 179 15.21 0.24 -22.07
N LYS A 180 14.66 0.64 -20.91
CA LYS A 180 15.30 0.33 -19.62
C LYS A 180 15.26 -1.16 -19.28
N MET A 181 14.23 -1.90 -19.69
CA MET A 181 14.23 -3.36 -19.56
C MET A 181 15.39 -3.97 -20.36
N GLU A 182 15.61 -3.52 -21.59
CA GLU A 182 16.71 -3.98 -22.44
C GLU A 182 18.08 -3.67 -21.83
N GLU A 183 18.28 -2.46 -21.28
CA GLU A 183 19.51 -2.08 -20.56
C GLU A 183 19.81 -3.00 -19.36
N HIS A 184 18.77 -3.50 -18.68
CA HIS A 184 18.91 -4.48 -17.59
C HIS A 184 19.05 -5.92 -18.09
N GLY A 185 18.82 -6.19 -19.38
CA GLY A 185 18.76 -7.57 -19.91
C GLY A 185 17.47 -8.32 -19.54
N ALA A 186 16.40 -7.60 -19.19
CA ALA A 186 15.10 -8.19 -18.86
C ALA A 186 14.23 -8.40 -20.11
N SER A 187 13.51 -9.52 -20.16
CA SER A 187 12.50 -9.80 -21.19
C SER A 187 11.08 -9.48 -20.72
N TYR A 188 10.84 -9.54 -19.42
CA TYR A 188 9.58 -9.19 -18.77
C TYR A 188 9.80 -8.18 -17.64
N HIS A 189 8.79 -7.37 -17.39
CA HIS A 189 8.72 -6.46 -16.26
C HIS A 189 7.34 -6.50 -15.62
N ILE A 190 7.32 -6.70 -14.29
CA ILE A 190 6.09 -6.70 -13.49
C ILE A 190 5.97 -5.37 -12.75
N ILE A 191 4.88 -4.65 -13.00
CA ILE A 191 4.56 -3.39 -12.30
C ILE A 191 3.38 -3.67 -11.35
N SER A 192 3.65 -3.54 -10.06
CA SER A 192 2.72 -3.88 -8.98
C SER A 192 2.32 -2.69 -8.12
N SER A 193 3.10 -1.61 -8.09
CA SER A 193 2.74 -0.42 -7.32
C SER A 193 1.71 0.42 -8.08
N LEU A 194 0.63 0.80 -7.40
CA LEU A 194 -0.54 1.41 -8.06
C LEU A 194 -0.24 2.76 -8.71
N ASP A 195 0.66 3.52 -8.09
CA ASP A 195 1.12 4.82 -8.59
C ASP A 195 1.92 4.69 -9.89
N ASP A 196 2.68 3.61 -10.05
CA ASP A 196 3.43 3.32 -11.27
C ASP A 196 2.51 2.81 -12.38
N VAL A 197 1.52 1.98 -12.05
CA VAL A 197 0.47 1.59 -13.01
C VAL A 197 -0.29 2.82 -13.53
N ALA A 198 -0.75 3.67 -12.61
CA ALA A 198 -1.45 4.91 -12.94
C ALA A 198 -0.60 5.87 -13.77
N TRP A 199 0.69 6.02 -13.45
CA TRP A 199 1.61 6.90 -14.19
C TRP A 199 1.93 6.33 -15.57
N THR A 200 2.22 5.04 -15.67
CA THR A 200 2.59 4.35 -16.93
C THR A 200 1.47 4.46 -17.95
N LEU A 201 0.22 4.26 -17.52
CA LEU A 201 -0.94 4.20 -18.39
C LEU A 201 -1.70 5.52 -18.53
N ASN A 202 -1.23 6.60 -17.92
CA ASN A 202 -1.98 7.88 -17.85
C ASN A 202 -3.44 7.64 -17.43
N LEU A 203 -3.65 6.85 -16.39
CA LEU A 203 -4.96 6.60 -15.81
C LEU A 203 -4.95 7.05 -14.34
N ARG A 204 -6.11 7.39 -13.80
CA ARG A 204 -6.31 7.70 -12.37
C ARG A 204 -7.59 7.02 -11.88
N GLY A 205 -7.68 6.84 -10.58
CA GLY A 205 -8.86 6.29 -9.90
C GLY A 205 -8.96 6.82 -8.48
N SER A 206 -9.74 6.15 -7.64
CA SER A 206 -9.94 6.56 -6.24
C SER A 206 -10.18 5.37 -5.31
N ASP A 207 -9.54 4.24 -5.57
CA ASP A 207 -9.70 3.04 -4.71
C ASP A 207 -9.00 3.17 -3.37
N VAL A 208 -7.91 3.93 -3.36
CA VAL A 208 -7.12 4.19 -2.17
C VAL A 208 -7.41 5.61 -1.72
N GLN A 209 -7.80 5.78 -0.46
CA GLN A 209 -8.06 7.10 0.09
C GLN A 209 -6.82 7.99 -0.06
N ALA A 210 -7.04 9.24 -0.45
CA ALA A 210 -6.01 10.27 -0.65
C ALA A 210 -5.00 10.03 -1.79
N ASN A 211 -5.01 8.84 -2.39
CA ASN A 211 -4.15 8.47 -3.52
C ASN A 211 -5.01 8.27 -4.78
N PRO A 212 -4.83 9.07 -5.85
CA PRO A 212 -5.66 8.98 -7.05
C PRO A 212 -5.28 7.78 -7.95
N VAL A 213 -5.30 6.58 -7.40
CA VAL A 213 -4.86 5.32 -8.00
C VAL A 213 -5.98 4.28 -7.98
N PHE A 214 -5.78 3.17 -8.69
CA PHE A 214 -6.75 2.09 -8.81
C PHE A 214 -6.06 0.73 -8.75
N LEU A 215 -6.69 -0.25 -8.09
CA LEU A 215 -6.19 -1.61 -7.92
C LEU A 215 -5.93 -2.26 -9.27
N SER A 216 -4.66 -2.51 -9.58
CA SER A 216 -4.24 -3.01 -10.87
C SER A 216 -2.79 -3.48 -10.92
N TYR A 217 -2.47 -4.31 -11.92
CA TYR A 217 -1.10 -4.72 -12.25
C TYR A 217 -0.82 -4.50 -13.73
N ILE A 218 0.46 -4.39 -14.09
CA ILE A 218 0.92 -4.50 -15.48
C ILE A 218 1.92 -5.64 -15.62
N ILE A 219 1.72 -6.48 -16.62
CA ILE A 219 2.76 -7.36 -17.16
C ILE A 219 3.22 -6.76 -18.49
N LEU A 220 4.49 -6.38 -18.56
CA LEU A 220 5.11 -5.79 -19.73
C LEU A 220 6.17 -6.75 -20.29
N SER A 221 6.04 -7.11 -21.56
CA SER A 221 7.08 -7.81 -22.32
C SER A 221 7.69 -6.86 -23.36
N LYS A 222 8.66 -7.37 -24.13
CA LYS A 222 9.26 -6.63 -25.25
C LYS A 222 8.21 -6.11 -26.26
N ASN A 223 7.12 -6.85 -26.46
CA ASN A 223 6.16 -6.58 -27.54
C ASN A 223 4.73 -6.33 -27.03
N GLU A 224 4.41 -6.71 -25.80
CA GLU A 224 3.04 -6.69 -25.28
C GLU A 224 2.97 -5.97 -23.94
N ALA A 225 1.86 -5.31 -23.68
CA ALA A 225 1.51 -4.75 -22.38
C ALA A 225 0.14 -5.28 -21.99
N LYS A 226 0.01 -5.81 -20.78
CA LYS A 226 -1.23 -6.34 -20.22
C LYS A 226 -1.56 -5.59 -18.93
N LEU A 227 -2.71 -4.93 -18.89
CA LEU A 227 -3.29 -4.31 -17.70
C LEU A 227 -4.28 -5.30 -17.06
N PHE A 228 -4.07 -5.62 -15.79
CA PHE A 228 -5.00 -6.41 -14.97
C PHE A 228 -5.77 -5.46 -14.06
N VAL A 229 -7.08 -5.36 -14.24
CA VAL A 229 -7.95 -4.40 -13.52
C VAL A 229 -9.39 -4.92 -13.53
N ASP A 230 -10.23 -4.50 -12.56
CA ASP A 230 -11.68 -4.70 -12.70
C ASP A 230 -12.17 -3.90 -13.91
N LEU A 231 -12.49 -4.62 -14.98
CA LEU A 231 -12.85 -4.06 -16.28
C LEU A 231 -14.08 -3.15 -16.18
N GLU A 232 -15.01 -3.41 -15.27
CA GLU A 232 -16.22 -2.58 -15.12
C GLU A 232 -15.91 -1.14 -14.70
N LYS A 233 -14.71 -0.90 -14.16
CA LYS A 233 -14.30 0.43 -13.72
C LYS A 233 -13.73 1.29 -14.83
N LEU A 234 -13.30 0.70 -15.95
CA LEU A 234 -12.75 1.45 -17.06
C LEU A 234 -13.87 2.14 -17.84
N ASP A 235 -13.85 3.47 -17.84
CA ASP A 235 -14.76 4.26 -18.67
C ASP A 235 -14.44 4.12 -20.18
N THR A 236 -15.30 4.69 -21.01
CA THR A 236 -15.16 4.60 -22.48
C THR A 236 -13.84 5.20 -22.98
N GLU A 237 -13.38 6.30 -22.40
CA GLU A 237 -12.15 6.98 -22.82
C GLU A 237 -10.90 6.19 -22.38
N ALA A 238 -10.92 5.63 -21.17
CA ALA A 238 -9.87 4.79 -20.63
C ALA A 238 -9.69 3.52 -21.46
N ARG A 239 -10.79 2.84 -21.81
CA ARG A 239 -10.76 1.67 -22.72
C ARG A 239 -10.16 2.02 -24.07
N LYS A 240 -10.64 3.11 -24.67
CA LYS A 240 -10.12 3.59 -25.96
C LYS A 240 -8.62 3.89 -25.89
N GLN A 241 -8.14 4.56 -24.83
CA GLN A 241 -6.72 4.86 -24.65
C GLN A 241 -5.88 3.58 -24.55
N MET A 242 -6.37 2.54 -23.89
CA MET A 242 -5.68 1.25 -23.80
C MET A 242 -5.61 0.57 -25.16
N ASP A 243 -6.71 0.54 -25.91
CA ASP A 243 -6.76 -0.02 -27.27
C ASP A 243 -5.81 0.74 -28.23
N ASP A 244 -5.88 2.08 -28.26
CA ASP A 244 -5.02 2.93 -29.08
C ASP A 244 -3.53 2.74 -28.72
N SER A 245 -3.23 2.41 -27.47
CA SER A 245 -1.87 2.20 -26.96
C SER A 245 -1.39 0.75 -27.05
N ASN A 246 -2.19 -0.16 -27.63
CA ASN A 246 -1.94 -1.60 -27.70
C ASN A 246 -1.71 -2.25 -26.32
N VAL A 247 -2.48 -1.83 -25.31
CA VAL A 247 -2.49 -2.41 -23.97
C VAL A 247 -3.70 -3.34 -23.85
N LYS A 248 -3.45 -4.64 -23.68
CA LYS A 248 -4.53 -5.61 -23.46
C LYS A 248 -5.10 -5.45 -22.05
N MET A 249 -6.42 -5.41 -21.94
CA MET A 249 -7.12 -5.32 -20.66
C MET A 249 -7.61 -6.71 -20.24
N LEU A 250 -7.27 -7.13 -19.03
CA LEU A 250 -7.63 -8.43 -18.44
C LEU A 250 -8.25 -8.24 -17.05
N PRO A 251 -9.10 -9.16 -16.58
CA PRO A 251 -9.59 -9.17 -15.20
C PRO A 251 -8.45 -9.11 -14.18
N TYR A 252 -8.67 -8.40 -13.06
CA TYR A 252 -7.67 -8.25 -12.00
C TYR A 252 -7.21 -9.59 -11.42
N GLU A 253 -8.15 -10.53 -11.32
CA GLU A 253 -8.03 -11.85 -10.71
C GLU A 253 -7.16 -12.80 -11.55
N ASP A 254 -7.03 -12.53 -12.86
CA ASP A 254 -6.27 -13.35 -13.80
C ASP A 254 -4.74 -13.10 -13.70
N PHE A 255 -4.32 -12.09 -12.94
CA PHE A 255 -2.92 -11.68 -12.84
C PHE A 255 -1.98 -12.82 -12.42
N TYR A 256 -2.29 -13.51 -11.32
CA TYR A 256 -1.44 -14.59 -10.81
C TYR A 256 -1.44 -15.84 -11.71
N SER A 257 -2.55 -16.12 -12.40
CA SER A 257 -2.57 -17.19 -13.41
C SER A 257 -1.69 -16.86 -14.61
N GLU A 258 -1.68 -15.59 -15.06
CA GLU A 258 -0.82 -15.16 -16.16
C GLU A 258 0.67 -15.22 -15.78
N LEU A 259 1.04 -14.86 -14.55
CA LEU A 259 2.43 -14.99 -14.11
C LEU A 259 2.97 -16.42 -14.28
N LYS A 260 2.13 -17.44 -14.02
CA LYS A 260 2.51 -18.85 -14.14
C LYS A 260 2.72 -19.31 -15.59
N THR A 261 2.27 -18.54 -16.58
CA THR A 261 2.52 -18.86 -17.99
C THR A 261 3.88 -18.37 -18.48
N ILE A 262 4.57 -17.52 -17.71
CA ILE A 262 5.89 -17.00 -18.03
C ILE A 262 6.94 -18.05 -17.62
N ASN A 263 7.72 -18.54 -18.59
CA ASN A 263 8.70 -19.61 -18.37
C ASN A 263 9.96 -19.38 -19.20
N GLY A 264 11.13 -19.56 -18.59
CA GLY A 264 12.43 -19.43 -19.24
C GLY A 264 12.86 -17.98 -19.45
N GLU A 265 12.28 -17.04 -18.69
CA GLU A 265 12.44 -15.60 -18.93
C GLU A 265 13.25 -14.90 -17.84
N THR A 266 13.76 -13.71 -18.17
CA THR A 266 14.42 -12.81 -17.23
C THR A 266 13.46 -11.71 -16.82
N VAL A 267 13.00 -11.73 -15.57
CA VAL A 267 11.94 -10.88 -15.06
C VAL A 267 12.50 -9.76 -14.19
N LEU A 268 12.31 -8.51 -14.63
CA LEU A 268 12.56 -7.31 -13.82
C LEU A 268 11.38 -7.05 -12.89
N VAL A 269 11.64 -7.06 -11.59
CA VAL A 269 10.62 -6.89 -10.56
C VAL A 269 11.19 -6.14 -9.37
N SER A 270 10.41 -5.22 -8.80
CA SER A 270 10.81 -4.51 -7.59
C SER A 270 10.86 -5.49 -6.41
N PRO A 271 11.91 -5.50 -5.56
CA PRO A 271 11.93 -6.29 -4.33
C PRO A 271 10.87 -5.83 -3.32
N ASN A 272 10.27 -4.66 -3.52
CA ASN A 272 9.11 -4.20 -2.76
C ASN A 272 7.79 -4.78 -3.26
N SER A 273 7.76 -5.55 -4.36
CA SER A 273 6.54 -6.25 -4.78
C SER A 273 6.19 -7.37 -3.78
N ASN A 274 4.92 -7.75 -3.71
CA ASN A 274 4.49 -8.81 -2.80
C ASN A 274 5.19 -10.16 -3.09
N GLN A 275 5.39 -10.96 -2.05
CA GLN A 275 6.09 -12.24 -2.14
C GLN A 275 5.37 -13.23 -3.07
N SER A 276 4.04 -13.19 -3.15
CA SER A 276 3.26 -14.09 -4.02
C SER A 276 3.59 -13.92 -5.50
N ILE A 277 4.04 -12.73 -5.95
CA ILE A 277 4.55 -12.53 -7.32
C ILE A 277 5.81 -13.36 -7.55
N PHE A 278 6.76 -13.33 -6.61
CA PHE A 278 7.99 -14.10 -6.69
C PHE A 278 7.71 -15.60 -6.63
N GLU A 279 6.83 -16.02 -5.73
CA GLU A 279 6.41 -17.41 -5.62
C GLU A 279 5.80 -17.93 -6.92
N SER A 280 5.03 -17.11 -7.63
CA SER A 280 4.38 -17.49 -8.89
C SER A 280 5.35 -17.63 -10.07
N LEU A 281 6.55 -17.02 -9.98
CA LEU A 281 7.52 -16.94 -11.07
C LEU A 281 8.79 -17.78 -10.83
N LYS A 282 9.10 -18.15 -9.58
CA LYS A 282 10.43 -18.64 -9.17
C LYS A 282 10.88 -19.97 -9.80
N GLU A 283 9.96 -20.82 -10.22
CA GLU A 283 10.32 -22.19 -10.68
C GLU A 283 10.99 -22.19 -12.06
N ALA A 284 10.69 -21.18 -12.87
CA ALA A 284 10.95 -21.20 -14.31
C ALA A 284 11.74 -19.98 -14.81
N ASN A 285 11.99 -18.99 -13.96
CA ASN A 285 12.48 -17.68 -14.41
C ASN A 285 13.67 -17.18 -13.58
N THR A 286 14.42 -16.24 -14.15
CA THR A 286 15.50 -15.54 -13.47
C THR A 286 15.02 -14.15 -13.06
N PHE A 287 15.27 -13.74 -11.82
CA PHE A 287 14.87 -12.42 -11.34
C PHE A 287 15.99 -11.39 -11.45
N ILE A 288 15.65 -10.22 -11.96
CA ILE A 288 16.40 -8.98 -11.75
C ILE A 288 15.63 -8.16 -10.72
N LYS A 289 16.13 -8.13 -9.49
CA LYS A 289 15.56 -7.35 -8.39
C LYS A 289 16.20 -5.97 -8.35
N ALA A 290 15.47 -4.96 -8.76
CA ALA A 290 15.95 -3.58 -8.79
C ALA A 290 14.79 -2.58 -8.64
N PRO A 291 15.06 -1.32 -8.25
CA PRO A 291 14.12 -0.23 -8.49
C PRO A 291 13.70 -0.24 -9.96
N VAL A 292 12.39 -0.16 -10.21
CA VAL A 292 11.84 -0.37 -11.54
C VAL A 292 11.82 0.92 -12.37
N PRO A 293 11.87 0.86 -13.72
CA PRO A 293 12.10 2.03 -14.55
C PRO A 293 11.07 3.15 -14.38
N GLY A 294 9.78 2.80 -14.29
CA GLY A 294 8.69 3.77 -14.13
C GLY A 294 8.83 4.61 -12.87
N ASN A 295 9.18 3.99 -11.74
CA ASN A 295 9.47 4.67 -10.47
C ASN A 295 10.59 5.72 -10.59
N LEU A 296 11.68 5.41 -11.29
CA LEU A 296 12.79 6.34 -11.49
C LEU A 296 12.43 7.45 -12.48
N MET A 297 11.72 7.13 -13.56
CA MET A 297 11.28 8.11 -14.56
C MET A 297 10.32 9.14 -13.97
N LYS A 298 9.30 8.70 -13.22
CA LYS A 298 8.31 9.61 -12.61
C LYS A 298 8.84 10.41 -11.43
N ALA A 299 10.02 10.03 -10.89
CA ALA A 299 10.69 10.83 -9.88
C ALA A 299 11.14 12.18 -10.46
N ILE A 300 11.55 12.22 -11.73
CA ILE A 300 12.00 13.41 -12.45
C ILE A 300 10.85 13.94 -13.32
N LYS A 301 10.22 15.03 -12.88
CA LYS A 301 9.02 15.58 -13.54
C LYS A 301 9.42 16.24 -14.85
N ASN A 302 8.64 16.03 -15.90
CA ASN A 302 8.80 16.77 -17.14
C ASN A 302 8.22 18.19 -17.00
N GLU A 303 8.51 19.08 -17.95
CA GLU A 303 8.07 20.49 -17.88
C GLU A 303 6.54 20.65 -17.80
N THR A 304 5.75 19.75 -18.41
CA THR A 304 4.29 19.79 -18.31
C THR A 304 3.82 19.46 -16.90
N GLU A 305 4.39 18.41 -16.30
CA GLU A 305 4.11 18.03 -14.90
C GLU A 305 4.54 19.16 -13.94
N LEU A 306 5.74 19.73 -14.12
CA LEU A 306 6.27 20.83 -13.31
C LEU A 306 5.37 22.07 -13.36
N GLU A 307 4.87 22.43 -14.55
CA GLU A 307 3.96 23.55 -14.69
C GLU A 307 2.61 23.29 -13.98
N GLY A 308 2.14 22.04 -14.03
CA GLY A 308 1.02 21.58 -13.23
C GLY A 308 1.25 21.79 -11.72
N PHE A 309 2.43 21.41 -11.21
CA PHE A 309 2.81 21.63 -9.80
C PHE A 309 2.81 23.12 -9.45
N ARG A 310 3.44 23.98 -10.25
CA ARG A 310 3.47 25.44 -9.99
C ARG A 310 2.06 26.02 -9.91
N THR A 311 1.22 25.65 -10.88
CA THR A 311 -0.18 26.07 -10.93
C THR A 311 -0.97 25.62 -9.70
N VAL A 312 -0.85 24.36 -9.28
CA VAL A 312 -1.59 23.82 -8.13
C VAL A 312 -1.07 24.42 -6.82
N MET A 313 0.25 24.60 -6.66
CA MET A 313 0.84 25.21 -5.47
C MET A 313 0.41 26.66 -5.29
N GLN A 314 0.28 27.43 -6.39
CA GLN A 314 -0.29 28.78 -6.31
C GLN A 314 -1.75 28.76 -5.81
N ARG A 315 -2.57 27.82 -6.32
CA ARG A 315 -3.98 27.68 -5.90
C ARG A 315 -4.11 27.26 -4.44
N ASP A 316 -3.32 26.28 -3.99
CA ASP A 316 -3.31 25.85 -2.59
C ASP A 316 -2.80 26.97 -1.67
N GLY A 317 -1.81 27.75 -2.12
CA GLY A 317 -1.35 28.96 -1.43
C GLY A 317 -2.47 29.98 -1.18
N VAL A 318 -3.36 30.21 -2.15
CA VAL A 318 -4.55 31.07 -1.97
C VAL A 318 -5.49 30.48 -0.92
N ALA A 319 -5.75 29.17 -0.95
CA ALA A 319 -6.59 28.50 0.04
C ALA A 319 -5.99 28.62 1.46
N MET A 320 -4.67 28.44 1.59
CA MET A 320 -3.95 28.60 2.85
C MET A 320 -4.02 30.03 3.39
N VAL A 321 -3.85 31.05 2.55
CA VAL A 321 -3.97 32.46 2.97
C VAL A 321 -5.39 32.76 3.46
N LYS A 322 -6.43 32.31 2.74
CA LYS A 322 -7.84 32.45 3.18
C LYS A 322 -8.07 31.76 4.52
N PHE A 323 -7.57 30.54 4.68
CA PHE A 323 -7.68 29.76 5.90
C PHE A 323 -7.02 30.44 7.08
N LEU A 324 -5.76 30.86 6.94
CA LEU A 324 -5.01 31.54 8.01
C LEU A 324 -5.68 32.88 8.37
N TYR A 325 -6.13 33.65 7.38
CA TYR A 325 -6.89 34.87 7.62
C TYR A 325 -8.15 34.59 8.44
N TRP A 326 -8.96 33.61 8.02
CA TRP A 326 -10.17 33.22 8.76
C TRP A 326 -9.84 32.80 10.19
N LEU A 327 -8.85 31.91 10.38
CA LEU A 327 -8.49 31.38 11.70
C LEU A 327 -8.05 32.50 12.64
N THR A 328 -7.17 33.41 12.20
CA THR A 328 -6.71 34.55 13.01
C THR A 328 -7.85 35.47 13.43
N HIS A 329 -8.89 35.63 12.60
CA HIS A 329 -9.98 36.56 12.89
C HIS A 329 -11.16 35.94 13.63
N GLN A 330 -11.30 34.60 13.62
CA GLN A 330 -12.41 33.88 14.26
C GLN A 330 -12.01 33.12 15.52
N ALA A 331 -10.72 32.81 15.71
CA ALA A 331 -10.24 32.14 16.91
C ALA A 331 -10.68 32.90 18.17
N GLY A 332 -11.31 32.17 19.11
CA GLY A 332 -11.85 32.73 20.36
C GLY A 332 -13.21 33.45 20.22
N LYS A 333 -13.77 33.59 19.02
CA LYS A 333 -15.11 34.16 18.80
C LYS A 333 -16.20 33.11 18.65
N GLU A 334 -15.83 31.91 18.24
CA GLU A 334 -16.74 30.77 18.11
C GLU A 334 -16.08 29.49 18.67
N PRO A 335 -16.87 28.50 19.13
CA PRO A 335 -16.34 27.21 19.51
C PRO A 335 -15.62 26.54 18.33
N MET A 336 -14.37 26.19 18.51
CA MET A 336 -13.55 25.50 17.52
C MET A 336 -12.99 24.20 18.11
N THR A 337 -13.06 23.14 17.32
CA THR A 337 -12.35 21.88 17.54
C THR A 337 -11.38 21.63 16.41
N GLU A 338 -10.34 20.81 16.64
CA GLU A 338 -9.38 20.39 15.61
C GLU A 338 -10.09 19.89 14.34
N TYR A 339 -11.14 19.07 14.52
CA TYR A 339 -11.99 18.58 13.44
C TYR A 339 -12.71 19.70 12.67
N SER A 340 -13.31 20.67 13.38
CA SER A 340 -14.01 21.78 12.73
C SER A 340 -13.05 22.68 11.93
N ILE A 341 -11.83 22.87 12.43
CA ILE A 341 -10.76 23.63 11.76
C ILE A 341 -10.33 22.90 10.48
N GLY A 342 -10.20 21.57 10.52
CA GLY A 342 -9.85 20.76 9.35
C GLY A 342 -10.89 20.82 8.26
N LYS A 343 -12.16 20.71 8.62
CA LYS A 343 -13.27 20.92 7.67
C LYS A 343 -13.22 22.32 7.05
N LYS A 344 -12.84 23.34 7.83
CA LYS A 344 -12.73 24.70 7.30
C LYS A 344 -11.59 24.85 6.30
N LEU A 345 -10.41 24.31 6.61
CA LEU A 345 -9.26 24.28 5.70
C LEU A 345 -9.63 23.57 4.39
N ARG A 346 -10.27 22.40 4.50
CA ARG A 346 -10.76 21.64 3.35
C ARG A 346 -11.72 22.47 2.50
N GLY A 347 -12.67 23.16 3.11
CA GLY A 347 -13.62 24.03 2.39
C GLY A 347 -12.92 25.10 1.54
N PHE A 348 -11.88 25.74 2.07
CA PHE A 348 -11.09 26.71 1.28
C PHE A 348 -10.34 26.07 0.11
N ARG A 349 -9.89 24.82 0.25
CA ARG A 349 -9.26 24.07 -0.85
C ARG A 349 -10.27 23.63 -1.91
N GLU A 350 -11.48 23.24 -1.49
CA GLU A 350 -12.59 22.84 -2.37
C GLU A 350 -13.03 23.96 -3.31
N GLU A 351 -12.85 25.23 -2.94
CA GLU A 351 -13.07 26.39 -3.82
C GLU A 351 -12.07 26.44 -5.00
N GLY A 352 -10.95 25.71 -4.93
CA GLY A 352 -9.91 25.70 -5.94
C GLY A 352 -10.31 24.96 -7.22
N LYS A 353 -9.98 25.54 -8.38
CA LYS A 353 -10.24 24.90 -9.69
C LYS A 353 -9.57 23.52 -9.78
N ASN A 354 -10.35 22.51 -10.17
CA ASN A 354 -9.96 21.11 -10.30
C ASN A 354 -9.56 20.43 -8.97
N PHE A 355 -10.08 20.91 -7.83
CA PHE A 355 -9.96 20.18 -6.57
C PHE A 355 -10.54 18.77 -6.71
N VAL A 356 -9.80 17.76 -6.25
CA VAL A 356 -10.21 16.35 -6.27
C VAL A 356 -10.47 15.85 -4.86
N GLY A 357 -9.53 16.11 -3.95
CA GLY A 357 -9.57 15.64 -2.57
C GLY A 357 -8.29 16.02 -1.84
N GLU A 358 -8.22 15.66 -0.56
CA GLU A 358 -7.02 15.83 0.25
C GLU A 358 -6.00 14.73 -0.06
N SER A 359 -4.71 15.06 -0.08
CA SER A 359 -3.61 14.12 -0.30
C SER A 359 -3.20 13.32 0.95
N PHE A 360 -3.77 13.65 2.10
CA PHE A 360 -3.72 12.90 3.36
C PHE A 360 -4.74 13.52 4.34
N GLY A 361 -5.06 12.83 5.44
CA GLY A 361 -5.91 13.41 6.49
C GLY A 361 -5.25 14.63 7.13
N SER A 362 -5.90 15.79 7.09
CA SER A 362 -5.36 17.03 7.66
C SER A 362 -4.97 16.85 9.14
N ILE A 363 -3.70 17.06 9.47
CA ILE A 363 -3.17 17.00 10.85
C ILE A 363 -3.36 18.36 11.51
N ILE A 364 -4.20 18.40 12.55
CA ILE A 364 -4.49 19.61 13.32
C ILE A 364 -4.42 19.24 14.78
N GLY A 365 -3.32 19.63 15.42
CA GLY A 365 -3.07 19.40 16.84
C GLY A 365 -3.10 20.71 17.62
N TYR A 366 -3.83 20.73 18.73
CA TYR A 366 -3.85 21.81 19.71
C TYR A 366 -3.27 21.34 21.05
N LEU A 367 -2.35 22.12 21.63
CA LEU A 367 -1.62 21.78 22.85
C LEU A 367 -0.94 20.40 22.74
N ASP A 368 -1.23 19.49 23.66
CA ASP A 368 -0.61 18.15 23.74
C ASP A 368 -0.85 17.31 22.47
N ASN A 369 -1.92 17.58 21.70
CA ASN A 369 -2.17 16.90 20.43
C ASN A 369 -1.25 17.39 19.30
N GLY A 370 -0.58 18.53 19.45
CA GLY A 370 0.37 19.09 18.49
C GLY A 370 1.85 18.88 18.85
N ALA A 371 2.13 18.19 19.95
CA ALA A 371 3.47 17.97 20.51
C ALA A 371 4.26 16.85 19.81
#